data_AF-A0A1H4G8I5-F1
#
_entry.id   AF-A0A1H4G8I5-F1
#
_cell.length_a   1.000
_cell.length_b   1.000
_cell.length_c   1.000
_cell.angle_alpha   90.00
_cell.angle_beta   90.00
_cell.angle_gamma   90.00
#
_symmetry.space_group_name_H-M   'P 1'
#
loop_
_entity.id
_entity.type
_entity.pdbx_description
1 polymer ?
#
loop_
_entity_poly.entity_id
_entity_poly.type
_entity_poly.pdbx_seq_one_letter_code
_entity_poly.pdbx_strand_id
1 'polypeptide(L)'
;MANARAVVNEIALLNGATPDDLLSNDPGRNFIYRFLQQQAILQNNPDKNQPYSFPVFDGFPINMHQVSIFSIGNHTQIVLSSDGYPCLFPTLRESECYLMNILENDPLCMRQYKSTKGIKKGNCSFDDRAYLKIRINR
;
A
#
# COMPACT_ATOMS: atom_id res chain seq x y z
N MET A 1 9.44 -2.26 2.17
CA MET A 1 10.04 -0.93 1.90
C MET A 1 9.49 0.20 2.77
N ALA A 2 8.21 0.20 3.17
CA ALA A 2 7.64 1.26 4.00
C ALA A 2 8.41 1.55 5.31
N ASN A 3 8.82 0.51 6.05
CA ASN A 3 9.64 0.67 7.25
C ASN A 3 10.98 1.37 6.98
N ALA A 4 11.67 1.02 5.88
CA ALA A 4 12.93 1.66 5.51
C ALA A 4 12.74 3.15 5.20
N ARG A 5 11.70 3.51 4.44
CA ARG A 5 11.31 4.91 4.22
C ARG A 5 11.05 5.63 5.54
N ALA A 6 10.26 5.04 6.43
CA ALA A 6 9.92 5.64 7.71
C ALA A 6 11.17 5.93 8.56
N VAL A 7 12.10 4.98 8.64
CA VAL A 7 13.37 5.16 9.37
C VAL A 7 14.19 6.32 8.80
N VAL A 8 14.35 6.41 7.48
CA VAL A 8 15.08 7.51 6.84
C VAL A 8 14.41 8.86 7.12
N ASN A 9 13.08 8.92 7.12
CA ASN A 9 12.35 10.13 7.44
C ASN A 9 12.49 10.52 8.92
N GLU A 10 12.45 9.57 9.86
CA GLU A 10 12.73 9.87 11.28
C GLU A 10 14.16 10.38 11.49
N ILE A 11 15.15 9.83 10.78
CA ILE A 11 16.53 10.36 10.80
C ILE A 11 16.57 11.80 10.28
N ALA A 12 15.85 12.12 9.21
CA ALA A 12 15.77 13.48 8.69
C ALA A 12 15.17 14.46 9.71
N LEU A 13 14.10 14.05 10.42
CA LEU A 13 13.51 14.84 11.49
C LEU A 13 14.50 15.07 12.65
N LEU A 14 15.23 14.04 13.05
CA LEU A 14 16.28 14.15 14.09
C LEU A 14 17.43 15.09 13.67
N ASN A 15 17.67 15.22 12.36
CA ASN A 15 18.66 16.14 11.79
C ASN A 15 18.11 17.54 11.48
N GLY A 16 16.90 17.86 11.96
CA GLY A 16 16.34 19.22 11.89
C GLY A 16 15.39 19.49 10.73
N ALA A 17 15.04 18.48 9.91
CA ALA A 17 13.95 18.63 8.95
C ALA A 17 12.61 18.77 9.69
N THR A 18 11.68 19.53 9.11
CA THR A 18 10.30 19.62 9.59
C THR A 18 9.39 18.63 8.86
N PRO A 19 8.20 18.30 9.40
CA PRO A 19 7.20 17.53 8.67
C PRO A 19 6.82 18.14 7.31
N ASP A 20 6.77 19.47 7.21
CA ASP A 20 6.47 20.18 5.96
C ASP A 20 7.58 20.03 4.91
N ASP A 21 8.85 19.97 5.35
CA ASP A 21 9.98 19.65 4.47
C ASP A 21 9.81 18.25 3.88
N LEU A 22 9.42 17.26 4.70
CA LEU A 22 9.20 15.89 4.25
C LEU A 22 8.00 15.73 3.31
N LEU A 23 6.93 16.51 3.53
CA LEU A 23 5.77 16.55 2.63
C LEU A 23 6.14 17.11 1.26
N SER A 24 7.08 18.06 1.23
CA SER A 24 7.58 18.68 0.00
C SER A 24 8.62 17.81 -0.71
N ASN A 25 9.53 17.21 0.06
CA ASN A 25 10.61 16.34 -0.42
C ASN A 25 10.84 15.20 0.57
N ASP A 26 10.43 13.99 0.20
CA ASP A 26 10.49 12.81 1.05
C ASP A 26 11.81 12.02 0.84
N PRO A 27 12.83 12.19 1.71
CA PRO A 27 14.12 11.53 1.55
C PRO A 27 14.00 10.00 1.66
N GLY A 28 13.09 9.50 2.49
CA GLY A 28 12.83 8.07 2.62
C GLY A 28 12.22 7.49 1.36
N ARG A 29 11.32 8.21 0.68
CA ARG A 29 10.80 7.81 -0.63
C ARG A 29 11.93 7.77 -1.66
N ASN A 30 12.78 8.80 -1.70
CA ASN A 30 13.93 8.87 -2.62
C ASN A 30 14.88 7.69 -2.39
N PHE A 31 15.15 7.35 -1.13
CA PHE A 31 15.99 6.21 -0.75
C PHE A 31 15.45 4.88 -1.27
N ILE A 32 14.14 4.60 -1.11
CA ILE A 32 13.56 3.33 -1.57
C ILE A 32 13.21 3.30 -3.06
N TYR A 33 13.27 4.45 -3.76
CA TYR A 33 12.70 4.59 -5.10
C TYR A 33 13.29 3.62 -6.12
N ARG A 34 14.61 3.44 -6.13
CA ARG A 34 15.29 2.50 -7.04
C ARG A 34 14.83 1.06 -6.85
N PHE A 35 14.62 0.65 -5.59
CA PHE A 35 14.12 -0.69 -5.31
C PHE A 35 12.69 -0.87 -5.82
N LEU A 36 11.82 0.13 -5.64
CA LEU A 36 10.44 0.09 -6.15
C LEU A 36 10.41 -0.08 -7.67
N GLN A 37 11.31 0.61 -8.41
CA GLN A 37 11.41 0.44 -9.87
C GLN A 37 11.82 -0.99 -10.27
N GLN A 38 12.71 -1.62 -9.49
CA GLN A 38 13.18 -2.98 -9.78
C GLN A 38 12.15 -4.06 -9.43
N GLN A 39 11.11 -3.77 -8.64
CA GLN A 39 10.07 -4.75 -8.32
C GLN A 39 9.36 -5.30 -9.55
N ALA A 40 9.31 -4.55 -10.66
CA ALA A 40 8.77 -5.04 -11.93
C ALA A 40 9.49 -6.31 -12.44
N ILE A 41 10.77 -6.53 -12.09
CA ILE A 41 11.52 -7.74 -12.43
C ILE A 41 11.01 -8.96 -11.63
N LEU A 42 10.45 -8.73 -10.45
CA LEU A 42 9.92 -9.75 -9.56
C LEU A 42 8.46 -10.09 -9.84
N GLN A 43 7.71 -9.16 -10.44
CA GLN A 43 6.31 -9.34 -10.83
C GLN A 43 6.20 -10.44 -11.87
N ASN A 44 5.34 -11.44 -11.62
CA ASN A 44 5.07 -12.54 -12.53
C ASN A 44 6.34 -13.26 -13.06
N ASN A 45 7.43 -13.25 -12.27
CA ASN A 45 8.70 -13.81 -12.71
C ASN A 45 8.56 -15.34 -12.95
N PRO A 46 9.01 -15.86 -14.11
CA PRO A 46 8.85 -17.27 -14.45
C PRO A 46 9.79 -18.21 -13.67
N ASP A 47 10.83 -17.69 -13.03
CA ASP A 47 11.73 -18.48 -12.19
C ASP A 47 11.04 -18.90 -10.88
N LYS A 48 10.70 -20.19 -10.80
CA LYS A 48 10.04 -20.80 -9.64
C LYS A 48 10.92 -20.81 -8.38
N ASN A 49 12.23 -20.63 -8.51
CA ASN A 49 13.16 -20.61 -7.40
C ASN A 49 13.42 -19.20 -6.86
N GLN A 50 12.82 -18.15 -7.45
CA GLN A 50 12.97 -16.78 -6.97
C GLN A 50 12.05 -16.54 -5.76
N PRO A 51 12.57 -16.44 -4.52
CA PRO A 51 11.73 -16.33 -3.31
C PRO A 51 11.00 -14.99 -3.18
N TYR A 52 11.41 -13.96 -3.92
CA TYR A 52 10.82 -12.62 -3.85
C TYR A 52 9.86 -12.31 -5.00
N SER A 53 9.58 -13.26 -5.90
CA SER A 53 8.61 -13.06 -6.96
C SER A 53 7.18 -13.09 -6.41
N PHE A 54 6.28 -12.36 -7.07
CA PHE A 54 4.89 -12.27 -6.65
C PHE A 54 3.95 -12.13 -7.86
N PRO A 55 2.73 -12.67 -7.78
CA PRO A 55 1.79 -12.60 -8.88
C PRO A 55 1.10 -11.23 -8.92
N VAL A 56 0.90 -10.70 -10.14
CA VAL A 56 0.16 -9.45 -10.37
C VAL A 56 -0.78 -9.64 -11.57
N PHE A 57 -1.96 -9.02 -11.53
CA PHE A 57 -2.87 -8.96 -12.69
C PHE A 57 -2.51 -7.78 -13.60
N ASP A 58 -1.53 -7.98 -14.47
CA ASP A 58 -0.96 -6.95 -15.35
C ASP A 58 -1.09 -7.26 -16.87
N GLY A 59 -1.79 -8.35 -17.21
CA GLY A 59 -1.97 -8.80 -18.60
C GLY A 59 -0.88 -9.75 -19.11
N PHE A 60 0.14 -10.06 -18.30
CA PHE A 60 1.17 -11.04 -18.61
C PHE A 60 0.84 -12.41 -17.98
N PRO A 61 1.52 -13.51 -18.39
CA PRO A 61 1.32 -14.82 -17.79
C PRO A 61 1.57 -14.82 -16.28
N ILE A 62 0.58 -15.27 -15.51
CA ILE A 62 0.66 -15.34 -14.04
C ILE A 62 1.10 -16.74 -13.62
N ASN A 63 2.10 -16.82 -12.74
CA ASN A 63 2.47 -18.07 -12.12
C ASN A 63 1.42 -18.48 -11.06
N MET A 64 0.48 -19.33 -11.46
CA MET A 64 -0.63 -19.78 -10.61
C MET A 64 -0.19 -20.49 -9.32
N HIS A 65 1.05 -21.00 -9.23
CA HIS A 65 1.57 -21.58 -7.99
C HIS A 65 1.74 -20.55 -6.86
N GLN A 66 1.85 -19.26 -7.19
CA GLN A 66 1.97 -18.18 -6.22
C GLN A 66 0.62 -17.55 -5.85
N VAL A 67 -0.45 -17.95 -6.56
CA VAL A 67 -1.80 -17.43 -6.33
C VAL A 67 -2.44 -18.18 -5.17
N SER A 68 -2.82 -17.44 -4.13
CA SER A 68 -3.53 -18.00 -2.98
C SER A 68 -4.99 -18.24 -3.32
N ILE A 69 -5.48 -19.47 -3.09
CA ILE A 69 -6.87 -19.87 -3.32
C ILE A 69 -7.54 -20.06 -1.96
N PHE A 70 -8.62 -19.32 -1.71
CA PHE A 70 -9.37 -19.38 -0.46
C PHE A 70 -10.79 -19.89 -0.70
N SER A 71 -11.21 -20.89 0.08
CA SER A 71 -12.63 -21.28 0.14
C SER A 71 -13.40 -20.25 0.96
N ILE A 72 -14.52 -19.79 0.43
CA ILE A 72 -15.39 -18.80 1.09
C ILE A 72 -16.45 -19.44 2.00
N GLY A 73 -16.42 -20.77 2.17
CA GLY A 73 -17.28 -21.48 3.13
C GLY A 73 -18.76 -21.20 2.94
N ASN A 74 -19.44 -20.71 3.99
CA ASN A 74 -20.84 -20.26 3.97
C ASN A 74 -20.98 -18.72 3.92
N HIS A 75 -19.89 -17.99 3.71
CA HIS A 75 -19.95 -16.53 3.61
C HIS A 75 -20.65 -16.11 2.32
N THR A 76 -21.48 -15.07 2.43
CA THR A 76 -22.29 -14.51 1.34
C THR A 76 -21.80 -13.13 0.91
N GLN A 77 -20.75 -12.61 1.55
CA GLN A 77 -20.18 -11.31 1.25
C GLN A 77 -18.65 -11.39 1.24
N ILE A 78 -18.05 -10.77 0.23
CA ILE A 78 -16.60 -10.56 0.14
C ILE A 78 -16.36 -9.05 0.02
N VAL A 79 -15.38 -8.53 0.75
CA VAL A 79 -14.93 -7.15 0.64
C VAL A 79 -13.47 -7.15 0.26
N LEU A 80 -13.12 -6.33 -0.73
CA LEU A 80 -11.76 -6.15 -1.24
C LEU A 80 -11.48 -4.65 -1.34
N SER A 81 -10.21 -4.27 -1.18
CA SER A 81 -9.76 -2.90 -1.43
C SER A 81 -8.35 -2.85 -1.99
N SER A 82 -8.00 -1.72 -2.61
CA SER A 82 -6.59 -1.35 -2.79
C SER A 82 -5.94 -1.02 -1.44
N ASP A 83 -4.62 -0.92 -1.44
CA ASP A 83 -3.81 -0.45 -0.30
C ASP A 83 -3.93 1.06 -0.04
N GLY A 84 -4.68 1.79 -0.89
CA GLY A 84 -5.14 3.14 -0.58
C GLY A 84 -6.15 3.24 0.57
N TYR A 85 -6.63 2.11 1.09
CA TYR A 85 -7.33 2.04 2.37
C TYR A 85 -6.42 1.40 3.44
N PRO A 86 -5.97 2.18 4.45
CA PRO A 86 -5.10 1.69 5.52
C PRO A 86 -5.66 0.51 6.33
N CYS A 87 -6.99 0.41 6.43
CA CYS A 87 -7.68 -0.70 7.06
C CYS A 87 -9.01 -0.96 6.32
N LEU A 88 -9.32 -2.23 6.12
CA LEU A 88 -10.50 -2.66 5.39
C LEU A 88 -11.63 -3.02 6.36
N PHE A 89 -12.79 -2.37 6.18
CA PHE A 89 -13.99 -2.60 6.98
C PHE A 89 -15.13 -3.18 6.13
N PRO A 90 -16.19 -3.74 6.74
CA PRO A 90 -17.35 -4.29 6.01
C PRO A 90 -18.13 -3.28 5.17
N THR A 91 -17.96 -1.97 5.45
CA THR A 91 -18.54 -0.88 4.68
C THR A 91 -17.48 0.11 4.20
N LEU A 92 -17.77 0.73 3.06
CA LEU A 92 -16.94 1.81 2.50
C LEU A 92 -16.86 2.99 3.48
N ARG A 93 -17.97 3.34 4.13
CA ARG A 93 -18.02 4.45 5.08
C ARG A 93 -17.04 4.28 6.24
N GLU A 94 -17.00 3.10 6.86
CA GLU A 94 -16.07 2.83 7.95
C GLU A 94 -14.61 2.88 7.47
N SER A 95 -14.35 2.38 6.26
CA SER A 95 -13.02 2.41 5.64
C SER A 95 -12.55 3.84 5.32
N GLU A 96 -13.46 4.69 4.83
CA GLU A 96 -13.22 6.11 4.59
C GLU A 96 -13.03 6.89 5.91
N CYS A 97 -13.82 6.61 6.95
CA CYS A 97 -13.63 7.23 8.26
C CYS A 97 -12.24 6.92 8.85
N TYR A 98 -11.80 5.67 8.76
CA TYR A 98 -10.46 5.30 9.24
C TYR A 98 -9.34 5.94 8.40
N LEU A 99 -9.52 5.98 7.07
CA LEU A 99 -8.60 6.70 6.20
C LEU A 99 -8.49 8.18 6.60
N MET A 100 -9.61 8.88 6.81
CA MET A 100 -9.60 10.28 7.22
C MET A 100 -8.81 10.49 8.51
N ASN A 101 -8.98 9.61 9.51
CA ASN A 101 -8.18 9.64 10.73
C ASN A 101 -6.67 9.49 10.45
N ILE A 102 -6.27 8.60 9.55
CA ILE A 102 -4.86 8.44 9.15
C ILE A 102 -4.35 9.70 8.43
N LEU A 103 -5.13 10.26 7.50
CA LEU A 103 -4.72 11.46 6.76
C LEU A 103 -4.54 12.68 7.68
N GLU A 104 -5.36 12.80 8.72
CA GLU A 104 -5.28 13.87 9.71
C GLU A 104 -4.09 13.69 10.67
N ASN A 105 -3.87 12.46 11.16
CA ASN A 105 -2.91 12.22 12.25
C ASN A 105 -1.54 11.67 11.80
N ASP A 106 -1.44 11.15 10.58
CA ASP A 106 -0.20 10.62 9.97
C ASP A 106 -0.18 10.90 8.45
N PRO A 107 -0.19 12.18 8.02
CA PRO A 107 -0.22 12.56 6.60
C PRO A 107 1.01 12.09 5.82
N LEU A 108 2.14 11.86 6.49
CA LEU A 108 3.34 11.29 5.89
C LEU A 108 3.27 9.76 5.75
N CYS A 109 2.29 9.10 6.36
CA CYS A 109 2.14 7.65 6.39
C CYS A 109 3.45 6.95 6.75
N MET A 110 4.04 7.34 7.89
CA MET A 110 5.33 6.82 8.37
C MET A 110 5.31 6.35 9.82
N ARG A 111 4.19 6.52 10.54
CA ARG A 111 4.06 6.12 11.94
C ARG A 111 2.89 5.17 12.17
N GLN A 112 1.66 5.69 12.18
CA GLN A 112 0.44 4.91 12.42
C GLN A 112 0.19 3.93 11.27
N TYR A 113 0.29 4.41 10.04
CA TYR A 113 0.19 3.60 8.84
C TYR A 113 1.42 3.80 7.97
N LYS A 114 2.34 2.84 7.99
CA LYS A 114 3.58 2.94 7.22
C LYS A 114 3.34 2.51 5.78
N SER A 115 3.40 3.47 4.87
CA SER A 115 3.33 3.24 3.42
C SER A 115 4.64 3.60 2.72
N THR A 116 4.74 3.25 1.44
CA THR A 116 5.88 3.64 0.60
C THR A 116 5.83 5.11 0.18
N LYS A 117 4.71 5.82 0.41
CA LYS A 117 4.50 7.25 0.13
C LYS A 117 3.51 7.84 1.14
N GLY A 118 3.57 9.15 1.34
CA GLY A 118 2.58 9.92 2.10
C GLY A 118 1.75 10.80 1.16
N ILE A 119 0.95 11.68 1.74
CA ILE A 119 0.18 12.68 0.99
C ILE A 119 1.14 13.63 0.25
N LYS A 120 0.81 13.93 -1.00
CA LYS A 120 1.48 14.97 -1.80
C LYS A 120 0.60 16.22 -1.89
N LYS A 121 1.23 17.38 -1.98
CA LYS A 121 0.54 18.66 -2.18
C LYS A 121 -0.38 18.58 -3.41
N GLY A 122 -1.66 18.90 -3.20
CA GLY A 122 -2.71 18.84 -4.23
C GLY A 122 -3.49 17.53 -4.28
N ASN A 123 -3.03 16.48 -3.59
CA ASN A 123 -3.77 15.22 -3.49
C ASN A 123 -4.69 15.21 -2.27
N CYS A 124 -5.87 14.60 -2.41
CA CYS A 124 -6.80 14.37 -1.30
C CYS A 124 -6.48 13.10 -0.47
N SER A 125 -5.46 12.32 -0.87
CA SER A 125 -5.07 11.04 -0.27
C SER A 125 -3.61 10.73 -0.60
N PHE A 126 -3.02 9.75 0.09
CA PHE A 126 -1.66 9.27 -0.19
C PHE A 126 -1.61 8.27 -1.37
N ASP A 127 -2.69 7.54 -1.62
CA ASP A 127 -2.81 6.56 -2.71
C ASP A 127 -4.19 6.56 -3.37
N ASP A 128 -4.26 5.89 -4.51
CA ASP A 128 -5.47 5.60 -5.26
C ASP A 128 -6.33 4.58 -4.50
N ARG A 129 -7.64 4.79 -4.57
CA ARG A 129 -8.61 4.05 -3.75
C ARG A 129 -9.55 3.23 -4.62
N ALA A 130 -9.60 1.94 -4.36
CA ALA A 130 -10.61 1.04 -4.89
C ALA A 130 -11.23 0.26 -3.74
N TYR A 131 -12.56 0.15 -3.73
CA TYR A 131 -13.30 -0.65 -2.77
C TYR A 131 -14.36 -1.45 -3.53
N LEU A 132 -14.41 -2.75 -3.29
CA LEU A 132 -15.38 -3.66 -3.90
C LEU A 132 -16.06 -4.49 -2.82
N LYS A 133 -17.39 -4.48 -2.83
CA LYS A 133 -18.22 -5.34 -2.00
C LYS A 133 -19.06 -6.24 -2.88
N ILE A 134 -18.78 -7.53 -2.83
CA ILE A 134 -19.44 -8.55 -3.63
C ILE A 134 -20.43 -9.30 -2.74
N ARG A 135 -21.68 -9.40 -3.17
CA ARG A 135 -22.67 -10.29 -2.56
C ARG A 135 -22.81 -11.54 -3.42
N ILE A 136 -22.76 -12.69 -2.78
CA ILE A 136 -22.86 -14.00 -3.42
C ILE A 136 -24.26 -14.52 -3.11
N ASN A 137 -25.08 -14.64 -4.15
CA ASN A 137 -26.36 -15.33 -4.07
C ASN A 137 -26.09 -16.83 -4.25
N ARG A 138 -26.65 -17.65 -3.37
CA ARG A 138 -26.57 -19.11 -3.43
C ARG A 138 -27.97 -19.68 -3.61
#